data_AF-A0A255SXK6-F1
#
_entry.id   AF-A0A255SXK6-F1
#
_cell.length_a   1.000
_cell.length_b   1.000
_cell.length_c   1.000
_cell.angle_alpha   90.00
_cell.angle_beta   90.00
_cell.angle_gamma   90.00
#
_symmetry.space_group_name_H-M   'P 1'
#
loop_
_entity.id
_entity.type
_entity.pdbx_description
1 polymer ?
#
loop_
_entity_poly.entity_id
_entity_poly.type
_entity_poly.pdbx_seq_one_letter_code
_entity_poly.pdbx_strand_id
1 'polypeptide(L)'
;MNKGEVLFEIVNTTDDSPGKESLGRLHSPSGYKDICLTSSFYALLNEDPADVRLQLLEYSSKRAFVKKYQPQDGEDIMDANIPLIRLSEAYLNAAEAAVKTGDNVSAAKYLNAIVSRANPDSSAVPTRLSRGFSFHPKVRCGIVAWCATIRNTVP
;
A
#
# COMPACT_ATOMS: atom_id res chain seq x y z
N MET A 1 -3.13 -4.75 21.93
CA MET A 1 -2.89 -4.35 20.53
C MET A 1 -2.73 -2.83 20.46
N ASN A 2 -1.50 -2.31 20.26
CA ASN A 2 -1.33 -0.89 19.98
C ASN A 2 -1.86 -0.62 18.57
N LYS A 3 -3.03 0.01 18.47
CA LYS A 3 -3.75 0.23 17.19
C LYS A 3 -2.98 1.11 16.18
N GLY A 4 -1.88 1.74 16.60
CA GLY A 4 -0.90 2.39 15.74
C GLY A 4 -1.52 3.43 14.81
N GLU A 5 -1.78 3.04 13.57
CA GLU A 5 -2.29 3.90 12.49
C GLU A 5 -3.75 3.63 12.08
N VAL A 6 -4.48 2.73 12.74
CA VAL A 6 -5.86 2.38 12.34
C VAL A 6 -6.85 3.38 12.96
N LEU A 7 -7.60 4.09 12.10
CA LEU A 7 -8.60 5.09 12.50
C LEU A 7 -10.00 4.48 12.60
N PHE A 8 -10.31 3.53 11.71
CA PHE A 8 -11.57 2.78 11.75
C PHE A 8 -11.31 1.32 11.37
N GLU A 9 -11.90 0.41 12.14
CA GLU A 9 -11.63 -1.03 12.10
C GLU A 9 -12.96 -1.77 12.27
N ILE A 10 -13.20 -2.78 11.43
CA ILE A 10 -14.25 -3.77 11.69
C ILE A 10 -13.64 -4.84 12.58
N VAL A 11 -14.24 -5.02 13.76
CA VAL A 11 -13.79 -5.99 14.75
C VAL A 11 -14.49 -7.31 14.49
N ASN A 12 -13.70 -8.35 14.26
CA ASN A 12 -14.16 -9.74 14.20
C ASN A 12 -13.61 -10.46 15.43
N THR A 13 -14.35 -11.45 15.93
CA THR A 13 -13.92 -12.30 17.04
C THR A 13 -14.32 -13.74 16.74
N THR A 14 -13.75 -14.70 17.45
CA THR A 14 -14.14 -16.11 17.28
C THR A 14 -15.63 -16.38 17.57
N ASP A 15 -16.23 -15.63 18.50
CA ASP A 15 -17.66 -15.78 18.84
C ASP A 15 -18.60 -15.09 17.82
N ASP A 16 -18.10 -14.10 17.09
CA ASP A 16 -18.81 -13.36 16.04
C ASP A 16 -17.98 -13.37 14.75
N SER A 17 -17.78 -14.60 14.24
CA SER A 17 -16.87 -14.85 13.14
C SER A 17 -17.53 -14.56 11.79
N PRO A 18 -16.84 -13.83 10.87
CA PRO A 18 -17.29 -13.68 9.48
C PRO A 18 -17.17 -14.98 8.67
N GLY A 19 -16.60 -16.04 9.23
CA GLY A 19 -16.48 -17.35 8.59
C GLY A 19 -15.39 -17.40 7.51
N LYS A 20 -15.46 -18.44 6.67
CA LYS A 20 -14.39 -18.78 5.72
C LYS A 20 -14.28 -17.84 4.52
N GLU A 21 -15.27 -16.98 4.31
CA GLU A 21 -15.25 -15.96 3.24
C GLU A 21 -14.66 -14.63 3.71
N SER A 22 -14.03 -14.59 4.89
CA SER A 22 -13.39 -13.38 5.39
C SER A 22 -12.14 -13.02 4.58
N LEU A 23 -11.77 -11.74 4.61
CA LEU A 23 -10.63 -11.24 3.84
C LEU A 23 -9.31 -11.93 4.22
N GLY A 24 -9.13 -12.31 5.49
CA GLY A 24 -7.97 -13.08 5.92
C GLY A 24 -7.90 -14.45 5.24
N ARG A 25 -9.01 -15.18 5.19
CA ARG A 25 -9.06 -16.51 4.56
C ARG A 25 -8.94 -16.45 3.04
N LEU A 26 -9.55 -15.45 2.40
CA LEU A 26 -9.48 -15.24 0.95
C LEU A 26 -8.06 -14.88 0.47
N HIS A 27 -7.31 -14.13 1.30
CA HIS A 27 -5.93 -13.71 1.00
C HIS A 27 -4.87 -14.68 1.52
N SER A 28 -5.24 -15.81 2.15
CA SER A 28 -4.26 -16.72 2.73
C SER A 28 -3.91 -17.88 1.79
N PRO A 29 -2.62 -18.24 1.66
CA PRO A 29 -2.22 -19.48 0.99
C PRO A 29 -2.62 -20.74 1.76
N SER A 30 -2.93 -20.64 3.05
CA SER A 30 -3.56 -21.72 3.83
C SER A 30 -5.09 -21.66 3.85
N GLY A 31 -5.68 -20.64 3.22
CA GLY A 31 -7.11 -20.43 3.06
C GLY A 31 -7.61 -20.82 1.67
N TYR A 32 -8.50 -20.00 1.10
CA TYR A 32 -9.10 -20.30 -0.21
C TYR A 32 -8.22 -19.93 -1.41
N LYS A 33 -7.19 -19.10 -1.21
CA LYS A 33 -6.26 -18.66 -2.27
C LYS A 33 -6.95 -17.88 -3.41
N ASP A 34 -8.06 -17.22 -3.10
CA ASP A 34 -8.91 -16.57 -4.09
C ASP A 34 -8.35 -15.23 -4.57
N ILE A 35 -7.69 -14.49 -3.68
CA ILE A 35 -7.18 -13.15 -3.98
C ILE A 35 -5.66 -13.14 -3.85
N CYS A 36 -4.98 -12.99 -4.99
CA CYS A 36 -3.52 -12.87 -5.08
C CYS A 36 -3.11 -11.65 -5.90
N LEU A 37 -1.83 -11.27 -5.82
CA LEU A 37 -1.29 -10.15 -6.59
C LEU A 37 -1.32 -10.45 -8.09
N THR A 38 -1.52 -9.39 -8.87
CA THR A 38 -1.24 -9.41 -10.31
C THR A 38 0.26 -9.30 -10.56
N SER A 39 0.73 -9.84 -11.68
CA SER A 39 2.14 -9.75 -12.06
C SER A 39 2.62 -8.30 -12.22
N SER A 40 1.75 -7.38 -12.65
CA SER A 40 2.09 -5.96 -12.79
C SER A 40 2.32 -5.28 -11.44
N PHE A 41 1.47 -5.56 -10.45
CA PHE A 41 1.64 -5.01 -9.11
C PHE A 41 2.84 -5.63 -8.39
N TYR A 42 3.07 -6.93 -8.60
CA TYR A 42 4.29 -7.59 -8.13
C TYR A 42 5.55 -6.95 -8.73
N ALA A 43 5.57 -6.71 -10.04
CA ALA A 43 6.70 -6.04 -10.71
C ALA A 43 6.91 -4.62 -10.18
N LEU A 44 5.84 -3.85 -9.99
CA LEU A 44 5.90 -2.49 -9.41
C LEU A 44 6.55 -2.50 -8.02
N LEU A 45 6.15 -3.43 -7.16
CA LEU A 45 6.69 -3.50 -5.79
C LEU A 45 8.17 -3.93 -5.78
N ASN A 46 8.61 -4.70 -6.79
CA ASN A 46 10.01 -5.11 -6.95
C ASN A 46 10.90 -4.06 -7.63
N GLU A 47 10.36 -2.90 -8.05
CA GLU A 47 11.19 -1.77 -8.51
C GLU A 47 12.09 -1.24 -7.37
N ASP A 48 11.66 -1.39 -6.12
CA ASP A 48 12.44 -1.12 -4.91
C ASP A 48 12.52 -2.36 -4.02
N PRO A 49 13.57 -3.20 -4.14
CA PRO A 49 13.74 -4.40 -3.34
C PRO A 49 13.89 -4.15 -1.83
N ALA A 50 14.21 -2.92 -1.42
CA ALA A 50 14.34 -2.55 0.00
C ALA A 50 13.02 -2.06 0.61
N ASP A 51 11.94 -2.01 -0.16
CA ASP A 51 10.61 -1.63 0.34
C ASP A 51 10.07 -2.64 1.35
N VAL A 52 9.84 -2.18 2.58
CA VAL A 52 9.32 -3.00 3.69
C VAL A 52 7.97 -3.64 3.36
N ARG A 53 7.19 -3.08 2.41
CA ARG A 53 5.90 -3.64 1.99
C ARG A 53 6.04 -4.99 1.31
N LEU A 54 7.22 -5.34 0.78
CA LEU A 54 7.50 -6.70 0.28
C LEU A 54 7.42 -7.75 1.39
N GLN A 55 7.65 -7.38 2.65
CA GLN A 55 7.51 -8.28 3.81
C GLN A 55 6.04 -8.65 4.12
N LEU A 56 5.08 -7.94 3.53
CA LEU A 56 3.66 -8.28 3.63
C LEU A 56 3.23 -9.33 2.59
N LEU A 57 4.15 -9.82 1.75
CA LEU A 57 3.85 -10.84 0.77
C LEU A 57 4.14 -12.23 1.31
N GLU A 58 3.17 -13.14 1.14
CA GLU A 58 3.32 -14.56 1.40
C GLU A 58 3.31 -15.32 0.07
N TYR A 59 4.36 -16.09 -0.18
CA TYR A 59 4.55 -16.79 -1.44
C TYR A 59 4.05 -18.22 -1.35
N SER A 60 3.22 -18.63 -2.31
CA SER A 60 2.78 -20.02 -2.44
C SER A 60 2.74 -20.42 -3.90
N SER A 61 3.56 -21.42 -4.25
CA SER A 61 3.78 -21.84 -5.64
C SER A 61 4.21 -20.64 -6.51
N LYS A 62 3.45 -20.30 -7.56
CA LYS A 62 3.71 -19.20 -8.49
C LYS A 62 2.92 -17.92 -8.17
N ARG A 63 2.35 -17.80 -6.96
CA ARG A 63 1.48 -16.68 -6.55
C ARG A 63 2.02 -16.00 -5.29
N ALA A 64 1.82 -14.69 -5.22
CA ALA A 64 2.05 -13.89 -4.03
C ALA A 64 0.70 -13.44 -3.45
N PHE A 65 0.56 -13.54 -2.14
CA PHE A 65 -0.63 -13.22 -1.37
C PHE A 65 -0.35 -12.09 -0.39
N VAL A 66 -1.32 -11.21 -0.14
CA VAL A 66 -1.11 -10.08 0.79
C VAL A 66 -1.47 -10.51 2.21
N LYS A 67 -0.48 -10.62 3.09
CA LYS A 67 -0.61 -10.92 4.52
C LYS A 67 -0.93 -9.66 5.34
N LYS A 68 -1.96 -8.91 4.90
CA LYS A 68 -2.42 -7.68 5.56
C LYS A 68 -3.47 -7.92 6.63
N TYR A 69 -4.32 -8.93 6.44
CA TYR A 69 -5.34 -9.34 7.41
C TYR A 69 -4.74 -10.45 8.28
N GLN A 70 -4.09 -10.04 9.37
CA GLN A 70 -3.49 -10.96 10.33
C GLN A 70 -4.43 -11.15 11.50
N PRO A 71 -4.56 -12.38 12.02
CA PRO A 71 -5.34 -12.62 13.22
C PRO A 71 -4.69 -11.96 14.43
N GLN A 72 -5.52 -11.68 15.40
CA GLN A 72 -5.23 -11.20 16.73
C GLN A 72 -4.61 -12.38 17.51
N ASP A 73 -3.96 -12.08 18.63
CA ASP A 73 -3.29 -13.10 19.41
C ASP A 73 -4.29 -14.19 19.86
N GLY A 74 -4.13 -15.40 19.35
CA GLY A 74 -4.96 -16.56 19.68
C GLY A 74 -6.18 -16.77 18.78
N GLU A 75 -6.42 -15.92 17.78
CA GLU A 75 -7.54 -16.07 16.83
C GLU A 75 -7.10 -16.74 15.51
N ASP A 76 -8.07 -17.30 14.76
CA ASP A 76 -7.83 -17.86 13.43
C ASP A 76 -7.77 -16.74 12.38
N ILE A 77 -7.06 -16.97 11.28
CA ILE A 77 -6.97 -16.01 10.16
C ILE A 77 -8.35 -15.62 9.59
N MET A 78 -9.36 -16.45 9.78
CA MET A 78 -10.74 -16.11 9.39
C MET A 78 -11.34 -14.98 10.24
N ASP A 79 -10.87 -14.77 11.47
CA ASP A 79 -11.37 -13.76 12.40
C ASP A 79 -10.51 -12.48 12.40
N ALA A 80 -9.61 -12.34 11.43
CA ALA A 80 -8.78 -11.15 11.31
C ALA A 80 -9.62 -9.88 11.18
N ASN A 81 -9.31 -8.86 11.98
CA ASN A 81 -9.90 -7.53 11.87
C ASN A 81 -9.63 -6.90 10.51
N ILE A 82 -10.54 -6.01 10.10
CA ILE A 82 -10.43 -5.29 8.82
C ILE A 82 -10.10 -3.82 9.12
N PRO A 83 -8.85 -3.37 8.93
CA PRO A 83 -8.49 -1.96 9.05
C PRO A 83 -9.05 -1.19 7.85
N LEU A 84 -10.21 -0.57 8.04
CA LEU A 84 -10.98 0.06 6.98
C LEU A 84 -10.43 1.44 6.61
N ILE A 85 -10.14 2.28 7.61
CA ILE A 85 -9.52 3.60 7.42
C ILE A 85 -8.24 3.67 8.24
N ARG A 86 -7.16 4.12 7.60
CA ARG A 86 -5.84 4.24 8.25
C ARG A 86 -5.24 5.62 8.04
N LEU A 87 -4.40 6.05 8.98
CA LEU A 87 -3.70 7.32 8.94
C LEU A 87 -2.84 7.46 7.68
N SER A 88 -2.23 6.37 7.21
CA SER A 88 -1.48 6.35 5.94
C SER A 88 -2.30 6.86 4.74
N GLU A 89 -3.61 6.63 4.72
CA GLU A 89 -4.49 7.14 3.66
C GLU A 89 -4.71 8.65 3.81
N ALA A 90 -4.88 9.16 5.03
CA ALA A 90 -5.02 10.59 5.28
C ALA A 90 -3.78 11.39 4.79
N TYR A 91 -2.58 10.84 4.96
CA TYR A 91 -1.35 11.42 4.40
C TYR A 91 -1.35 11.44 2.87
N LEU A 92 -1.80 10.35 2.22
CA LEU A 92 -1.89 10.29 0.76
C LEU A 92 -2.96 11.24 0.21
N ASN A 93 -4.12 11.34 0.88
CA ASN A 93 -5.18 12.28 0.52
C ASN A 93 -4.70 13.73 0.64
N ALA A 94 -3.98 14.07 1.72
CA ALA A 94 -3.39 15.40 1.90
C ALA A 94 -2.30 15.70 0.86
N ALA A 95 -1.45 14.73 0.53
CA ALA A 95 -0.44 14.88 -0.52
C ALA A 95 -1.08 15.13 -1.89
N GLU A 96 -2.09 14.34 -2.27
CA GLU A 96 -2.81 14.51 -3.53
C GLU A 96 -3.53 15.86 -3.61
N ALA A 97 -4.21 16.27 -2.52
CA ALA A 97 -4.87 17.56 -2.45
C ALA A 97 -3.87 18.72 -2.61
N ALA A 98 -2.72 18.65 -1.92
CA ALA A 98 -1.69 19.68 -1.99
C ALA A 98 -1.09 19.82 -3.40
N VAL A 99 -0.89 18.71 -4.12
CA VAL A 99 -0.49 18.75 -5.54
C VAL A 99 -1.55 19.46 -6.39
N LYS A 100 -2.84 19.14 -6.19
CA LYS A 100 -3.95 19.75 -6.94
C LYS A 100 -4.11 21.24 -6.68
N THR A 101 -3.77 21.71 -5.47
CA THR A 101 -3.80 23.15 -5.12
C THR A 101 -2.49 23.88 -5.42
N GLY A 102 -1.49 23.20 -5.98
CA GLY A 102 -0.18 23.78 -6.32
C GLY A 102 0.76 23.97 -5.12
N ASP A 103 0.44 23.43 -3.94
CA ASP A 103 1.31 23.45 -2.76
C ASP A 103 2.26 22.24 -2.77
N ASN A 104 3.32 22.37 -3.57
CA ASN A 104 4.33 21.32 -3.72
C ASN A 104 5.14 21.08 -2.43
N VAL A 105 5.19 22.05 -1.51
CA VAL A 105 5.93 21.93 -0.26
C VAL A 105 5.20 20.98 0.69
N SER A 106 3.89 21.22 0.88
CA SER A 106 3.04 20.33 1.68
C SER A 106 2.91 18.95 1.04
N ALA A 107 2.79 18.87 -0.28
CA ALA A 107 2.74 17.60 -1.00
C ALA A 107 3.98 16.73 -0.74
N ALA A 108 5.18 17.30 -0.92
CA ALA A 108 6.43 16.59 -0.66
C ALA A 108 6.55 16.16 0.81
N LYS A 109 6.13 17.02 1.75
CA LYS A 109 6.12 16.70 3.19
C LYS A 109 5.29 15.46 3.50
N TYR A 110 4.04 15.42 3.05
CA TYR A 110 3.14 14.30 3.36
C TYR A 110 3.53 13.02 2.63
N LEU A 111 3.98 13.12 1.38
CA LEU A 111 4.41 11.97 0.61
C LEU A 111 5.70 11.35 1.16
N ASN A 112 6.69 12.17 1.52
CA ASN A 112 7.96 11.69 2.08
C ASN A 112 7.77 10.94 3.40
N ALA A 113 6.77 11.30 4.22
CA ALA A 113 6.45 10.53 5.43
C ALA A 113 6.06 9.07 5.13
N ILE A 114 5.39 8.82 4.00
CA ILE A 114 4.99 7.46 3.57
C ILE A 114 6.17 6.75 2.91
N VAL A 115 6.91 7.45 2.05
CA VAL A 115 8.05 6.94 1.27
C VAL A 115 9.20 6.53 2.19
N SER A 116 9.64 7.41 3.10
CA SER A 116 10.73 7.12 4.05
C SER A 116 10.37 6.01 5.05
N ARG A 117 9.08 5.82 5.36
CA ARG A 117 8.62 4.69 6.17
C ARG A 117 8.67 3.36 5.40
N ALA A 118 8.46 3.40 4.08
CA ALA A 118 8.54 2.21 3.23
C ALA A 118 10.00 1.80 2.98
N ASN A 119 10.85 2.77 2.67
CA ASN A 119 12.29 2.60 2.52
C ASN A 119 12.99 3.91 2.94
N PRO A 120 13.75 3.93 4.06
CA PRO A 120 14.42 5.14 4.55
C PRO A 120 15.55 5.63 3.62
N ASP A 121 16.11 4.73 2.81
CA ASP A 121 17.19 5.04 1.86
C ASP A 121 16.66 5.53 0.50
N SER A 122 15.33 5.56 0.32
CA SER A 122 14.71 6.08 -0.90
C SER A 122 15.01 7.58 -1.07
N SER A 123 15.15 8.00 -2.33
CA SER A 123 15.39 9.41 -2.63
C SER A 123 14.18 10.25 -2.25
N ALA A 124 14.40 11.31 -1.45
CA ALA A 124 13.33 12.22 -1.06
C ALA A 124 12.68 12.84 -2.31
N VAL A 125 11.34 12.88 -2.31
CA VAL A 125 10.60 13.55 -3.38
C VAL A 125 10.91 15.04 -3.30
N PRO A 126 11.49 15.65 -4.36
CA PRO A 126 11.93 17.03 -4.32
C PRO A 126 10.74 18.00 -4.26
N THR A 127 10.89 19.07 -3.48
CA THR A 127 9.89 20.16 -3.31
C THR A 127 9.68 20.99 -4.57
N ARG A 128 10.61 20.96 -5.54
CA ARG A 128 10.39 21.43 -6.90
C ARG A 128 10.05 20.25 -7.80
N LEU A 129 8.76 20.10 -8.07
CA LEU A 129 8.31 19.47 -9.30
C LEU A 129 8.76 20.40 -10.44
N SER A 130 9.97 20.21 -10.98
CA SER A 130 10.40 20.92 -12.19
C SER A 130 9.35 20.64 -13.28
N ARG A 131 9.16 21.57 -14.22
CA ARG A 131 8.08 21.56 -15.24
C ARG A 131 7.98 20.29 -16.12
N GLY A 132 8.78 19.25 -15.86
CA GLY A 132 8.72 17.92 -16.44
C GLY A 132 8.29 16.79 -15.48
N PHE A 133 7.95 17.06 -14.21
CA PHE A 133 7.33 16.08 -13.31
C PHE A 133 5.85 15.93 -13.67
N SER A 134 5.62 15.29 -14.81
CA SER A 134 4.27 14.87 -15.18
C SER A 134 4.04 13.51 -14.54
N PHE A 135 3.08 13.45 -13.61
CA PHE A 135 2.36 12.21 -13.33
C PHE A 135 1.73 11.78 -14.66
N HIS A 136 2.42 10.95 -15.42
CA HIS A 136 1.80 10.27 -16.54
C HIS A 136 0.92 9.19 -15.93
N PRO A 137 -0.43 9.27 -16.02
CA PRO A 137 -1.20 8.06 -15.92
C PRO A 137 -0.72 7.18 -17.08
N LYS A 138 0.07 6.14 -16.78
CA LYS A 138 0.26 5.07 -17.75
C LYS A 138 -1.09 4.36 -17.87
N VAL A 139 -1.96 4.88 -18.73
CA VAL A 139 -3.18 4.19 -19.15
C VAL A 139 -2.74 3.01 -20.01
N ARG A 140 -2.35 1.91 -19.37
CA ARG A 140 -2.40 0.58 -19.98
C ARG A 140 -3.41 -0.22 -19.17
N CYS A 141 -4.60 -0.36 -19.75
CA CYS A 141 -5.73 -1.12 -19.21
C CYS A 141 -6.03 -0.87 -17.71
N GLY A 142 -6.80 0.19 -17.44
CA GLY A 142 -7.77 0.18 -16.34
C GLY A 142 -7.29 0.38 -14.89
N ILE A 143 -5.99 0.57 -14.60
CA ILE A 143 -5.51 0.86 -13.24
C ILE A 143 -4.46 1.96 -13.27
N VAL A 144 -4.66 3.02 -12.47
CA VAL A 144 -3.72 4.14 -12.33
C VAL A 144 -2.55 3.72 -11.43
N ALA A 145 -1.39 3.42 -12.02
CA ALA A 145 -0.14 3.23 -11.29
C ALA A 145 0.67 4.55 -11.29
N TRP A 146 1.09 5.00 -10.10
CA TRP A 146 1.94 6.17 -9.93
C TRP A 146 3.41 5.73 -9.97
N CYS A 147 4.10 6.01 -11.08
CA CYS A 147 5.54 5.80 -11.22
C CYS A 147 6.20 7.16 -11.49
N ALA A 148 7.11 7.58 -10.62
CA ALA A 148 7.87 8.82 -10.78
C ALA A 148 9.07 8.55 -11.71
N THR A 149 9.06 9.08 -12.93
CA THR A 149 10.22 9.03 -13.82
C THR A 149 10.84 10.42 -13.92
N ILE A 150 12.05 10.59 -13.38
CA ILE A 150 12.87 11.80 -13.57
C ILE A 150 13.45 11.74 -15.00
N ARG A 151 12.87 12.50 -15.94
CA ARG A 151 13.52 12.75 -17.24
C ARG A 151 14.47 13.93 -17.09
N ASN A 152 15.77 13.64 -16.95
CA ASN A 152 16.81 14.67 -17.08
C ASN A 152 16.88 15.12 -18.55
N THR A 153 16.34 16.29 -18.86
CA THR A 153 16.67 17.00 -20.10
C THR A 153 17.94 17.78 -19.85
N VAL A 154 19.06 17.28 -20.36
CA VAL A 154 20.31 18.03 -20.47
C VAL A 154 20.19 18.93 -21.73
N PRO A 155 20.64 20.20 -21.69
CA PRO A 155 20.68 21.07 -22.88
C PRO A 155 21.67 20.59 -23.94
#